data_AF-A0A9W6NK51-F1
#
_entry.id   AF-A0A9W6NK51-F1
#
_cell.length_a   1.000
_cell.length_b   1.000
_cell.length_c   1.000
_cell.angle_alpha   90.00
_cell.angle_beta   90.00
_cell.angle_gamma   90.00
#
_symmetry.space_group_name_H-M   'P 1'
#
loop_
_entity.id
_entity.type
_entity.pdbx_description
1 polymer ?
#
loop_
_entity_poly.entity_id
_entity_poly.type
_entity_poly.pdbx_seq_one_letter_code
_entity_poly.pdbx_strand_id
1 'polypeptide(L)'
;MHAVSALSGLPELAEVRKVWFSDWYDGPITGVAVHDGREYWFVMVTNDAAGGTWDFEPRVYILHRLSRDQLMQAWAMHRAFASAGLPGCLHSPSCDAAGGSAEDLDALRERWPPEVEAGFMNAPAIGWYRDG
;
A
#
# COMPACT_ATOMS: atom_id res chain seq x y z
N MET A 1 1.62 -2.23 -8.66
CA MET A 1 0.30 -2.04 -9.29
C MET A 1 -0.05 -3.27 -10.07
N HIS A 2 -1.35 -3.57 -10.24
CA HIS A 2 -1.84 -4.73 -11.00
C HIS A 2 -2.66 -4.31 -12.21
N ALA A 3 -2.67 -5.13 -13.27
CA ALA A 3 -3.61 -4.95 -14.38
C ALA A 3 -5.02 -5.43 -13.99
N VAL A 4 -6.06 -4.91 -14.65
CA VAL A 4 -7.47 -5.30 -14.41
C VAL A 4 -7.73 -6.81 -14.50
N SER A 5 -6.95 -7.54 -15.30
CA SER A 5 -7.05 -9.00 -15.40
C SER A 5 -6.78 -9.72 -14.07
N ALA A 6 -6.04 -9.11 -13.15
CA ALA A 6 -5.77 -9.65 -11.83
C ALA A 6 -7.02 -9.71 -10.92
N LEU A 7 -8.10 -9.01 -11.28
CA LEU A 7 -9.38 -9.09 -10.58
C LEU A 7 -10.13 -10.40 -10.84
N SER A 8 -9.79 -11.11 -11.93
CA SER A 8 -10.53 -12.28 -12.37
C SER A 8 -10.52 -13.39 -11.31
N GLY A 9 -11.71 -13.83 -10.91
CA GLY A 9 -11.88 -14.88 -9.90
C GLY A 9 -11.71 -14.43 -8.44
N LEU A 10 -11.43 -13.14 -8.19
CA LEU A 10 -11.37 -12.57 -6.85
C LEU A 10 -12.73 -11.96 -6.45
N PRO A 11 -13.18 -12.13 -5.20
CA PRO A 11 -14.40 -11.50 -4.72
C PRO A 11 -14.20 -9.99 -4.50
N GLU A 12 -15.27 -9.22 -4.67
CA GLU A 12 -15.34 -7.84 -4.19
C GLU A 12 -15.53 -7.84 -2.67
N LEU A 13 -14.77 -6.99 -1.96
CA LEU A 13 -14.76 -6.85 -0.52
C LEU A 13 -15.38 -5.51 -0.14
N ALA A 14 -16.21 -5.54 0.89
CA ALA A 14 -16.78 -4.35 1.52
C ALA A 14 -16.02 -4.00 2.82
N GLU A 15 -16.30 -2.81 3.36
CA GLU A 15 -15.79 -2.35 4.67
C GLU A 15 -14.27 -2.37 4.78
N VAL A 16 -13.58 -2.02 3.68
CA VAL A 16 -12.13 -1.87 3.65
C VAL A 16 -11.77 -0.44 4.03
N ARG A 17 -10.87 -0.28 5.00
CA ARG A 17 -10.38 1.04 5.44
C ARG A 17 -8.86 1.12 5.31
N LYS A 18 -8.36 2.06 4.54
CA LYS A 18 -6.92 2.35 4.46
C LYS A 18 -6.40 2.83 5.81
N VAL A 19 -5.22 2.35 6.19
CA VAL A 19 -4.53 2.64 7.46
C VAL A 19 -3.31 3.51 7.20
N TRP A 20 -2.56 3.20 6.16
CA TRP A 20 -1.49 4.05 5.65
C TRP A 20 -1.13 3.68 4.22
N PHE A 21 -0.40 4.56 3.53
CA PHE A 21 0.15 4.33 2.20
C PHE A 21 1.65 4.65 2.15
N SER A 22 2.40 3.91 1.33
CA SER A 22 3.84 4.14 1.11
C SER A 22 4.14 4.88 -0.19
N ASP A 23 3.23 4.79 -1.16
CA ASP A 23 3.39 5.42 -2.47
C ASP A 23 2.13 6.21 -2.86
N TRP A 24 2.36 7.37 -3.49
CA TRP A 24 1.35 8.34 -3.85
C TRP A 24 1.68 9.01 -5.19
N TYR A 25 0.71 9.03 -6.09
CA TYR A 25 0.76 9.81 -7.32
C TYR A 25 -0.35 10.86 -7.33
N ASP A 26 -1.55 10.44 -7.69
CA ASP A 26 -2.81 11.19 -7.65
C ASP A 26 -3.80 10.61 -6.62
N GLY A 27 -3.31 9.63 -5.84
CA GLY A 27 -3.95 8.93 -4.74
C GLY A 27 -3.05 7.78 -4.26
N PRO A 28 -3.44 7.05 -3.19
CA PRO A 28 -2.66 5.94 -2.67
C PRO A 28 -2.47 4.84 -3.70
N ILE A 29 -1.25 4.34 -3.88
CA ILE A 29 -0.93 3.24 -4.81
C ILE A 29 -0.83 1.92 -4.05
N THR A 30 -0.03 1.91 -2.98
CA THR A 30 0.21 0.76 -2.11
C THR A 30 0.20 1.16 -0.65
N GLY A 31 -0.07 0.20 0.22
CA GLY A 31 -0.10 0.45 1.66
C GLY A 31 -0.84 -0.63 2.43
N VAL A 32 -1.21 -0.31 3.66
CA VAL A 32 -1.98 -1.22 4.52
C VAL A 32 -3.41 -0.74 4.66
N ALA A 33 -4.34 -1.67 4.54
CA ALA A 33 -5.76 -1.50 4.82
C ALA A 33 -6.24 -2.55 5.83
N VAL A 34 -7.34 -2.27 6.50
CA VAL A 34 -8.04 -3.20 7.39
C VAL A 34 -9.32 -3.68 6.74
N HIS A 35 -9.56 -4.98 6.82
CA HIS A 35 -10.81 -5.65 6.45
C HIS A 35 -11.08 -6.76 7.47
N ASP A 36 -12.31 -6.87 7.99
CA ASP A 36 -12.69 -7.86 9.01
C ASP A 36 -11.70 -7.92 10.21
N GLY A 37 -11.30 -6.74 10.70
CA GLY A 37 -10.38 -6.59 11.84
C GLY A 37 -8.93 -7.05 11.56
N ARG A 38 -8.57 -7.36 10.31
CA ARG A 38 -7.24 -7.83 9.91
C ARG A 38 -6.57 -6.88 8.92
N GLU A 39 -5.26 -6.82 8.98
CA GLU A 39 -4.43 -5.95 8.13
C GLU A 39 -4.00 -6.68 6.85
N TYR A 40 -4.09 -5.97 5.73
CA TYR A 40 -3.76 -6.47 4.40
C TYR A 40 -2.98 -5.41 3.62
N TRP A 41 -2.16 -5.86 2.69
CA TRP A 41 -1.48 -4.99 1.75
C TRP A 41 -2.40 -4.69 0.57
N PHE A 42 -2.72 -3.42 0.34
CA PHE A 42 -3.47 -3.02 -0.85
C PHE A 42 -2.53 -2.65 -1.99
N VAL A 43 -2.95 -2.93 -3.21
CA VAL A 43 -2.24 -2.57 -4.44
C VAL A 43 -3.25 -2.05 -5.46
N MET A 44 -3.01 -0.85 -5.98
CA MET A 44 -3.87 -0.23 -7.00
C MET A 44 -3.91 -1.05 -8.28
N VAL A 45 -5.09 -1.08 -8.90
CA VAL A 45 -5.38 -1.71 -10.19
C VAL A 45 -5.44 -0.66 -11.30
N THR A 46 -4.90 -1.00 -12.46
CA THR A 46 -4.79 -0.14 -13.65
C THR A 46 -5.61 -0.71 -14.81
N ASN A 47 -6.16 0.16 -15.65
CA ASN A 47 -6.92 -0.25 -16.84
C ASN A 47 -6.03 -0.84 -17.94
N ASP A 48 -4.75 -0.43 -17.98
CA ASP A 48 -3.79 -0.89 -18.99
C ASP A 48 -2.65 -1.69 -18.36
N ALA A 49 -2.32 -2.82 -18.99
CA ALA A 49 -1.15 -3.65 -18.68
C ALA A 49 0.16 -2.99 -19.11
N ALA A 50 0.11 -2.00 -20.01
CA ALA A 50 1.27 -1.24 -20.51
C ALA A 50 1.48 0.12 -19.82
N GLY A 51 0.80 0.38 -18.69
CA GLY A 51 1.12 1.50 -17.80
C GLY A 51 0.73 2.90 -18.30
N GLY A 52 -0.25 3.02 -19.19
CA GLY A 52 -0.58 4.31 -19.81
C GLY A 52 -1.79 5.07 -19.26
N THR A 53 -2.80 4.41 -18.66
CA THR A 53 -4.07 5.09 -18.38
C THR A 53 -4.76 4.56 -17.11
N TRP A 54 -5.11 5.49 -16.20
CA TRP A 54 -5.56 5.26 -14.83
C TRP A 54 -7.06 5.58 -14.65
N ASP A 55 -7.93 5.06 -15.52
CA ASP A 55 -9.32 5.57 -15.61
C ASP A 55 -10.35 4.91 -14.66
N PHE A 56 -9.96 4.40 -13.48
CA PHE A 56 -10.94 3.90 -12.51
C PHE A 56 -11.38 5.00 -11.56
N GLU A 57 -12.62 5.48 -11.73
CA GLU A 57 -13.36 6.24 -10.72
C GLU A 57 -14.68 5.49 -10.41
N PRO A 58 -14.87 4.95 -9.19
CA PRO A 58 -13.92 4.93 -8.06
C PRO A 58 -12.70 4.02 -8.29
N ARG A 59 -11.58 4.36 -7.63
CA ARG A 59 -10.33 3.58 -7.71
C ARG A 59 -10.53 2.15 -7.22
N VAL A 60 -9.83 1.20 -7.86
CA VAL A 60 -9.90 -0.22 -7.54
C VAL A 60 -8.55 -0.71 -6.99
N TYR A 61 -8.61 -1.56 -5.98
CA TYR A 61 -7.45 -2.10 -5.27
C TYR A 61 -7.60 -3.59 -5.01
N ILE A 62 -6.51 -4.36 -5.06
CA ILE A 62 -6.45 -5.76 -4.60
C ILE A 62 -5.87 -5.80 -3.19
N LEU A 63 -6.45 -6.61 -2.30
CA LEU A 63 -5.90 -6.91 -0.96
C LEU A 63 -5.11 -8.22 -0.97
N HIS A 64 -3.89 -8.16 -0.43
CA HIS A 64 -2.98 -9.28 -0.27
C HIS A 64 -2.76 -9.59 1.21
N ARG A 65 -2.77 -10.89 1.53
CA ARG A 65 -2.48 -11.39 2.88
C ARG A 65 -0.98 -11.51 3.08
N LEU A 66 -0.42 -10.57 3.83
CA LEU A 66 0.96 -10.63 4.29
C LEU A 66 1.14 -11.69 5.37
N SER A 67 2.33 -12.31 5.41
CA SER A 67 2.77 -13.04 6.59
C SER A 67 2.96 -12.08 7.76
N ARG A 68 3.05 -12.63 8.99
CA ARG A 68 3.35 -11.81 10.18
C ARG A 68 4.64 -11.02 10.02
N ASP A 69 5.68 -11.64 9.48
CA ASP A 69 7.00 -11.01 9.31
C ASP A 69 6.95 -9.89 8.26
N GLN A 70 6.24 -10.12 7.15
CA GLN A 70 6.01 -9.11 6.12
C GLN A 70 5.23 -7.92 6.67
N LEU A 71 4.17 -8.17 7.46
CA LEU A 71 3.38 -7.11 8.08
C LEU A 71 4.20 -6.31 9.10
N MET A 72 5.02 -6.98 9.91
CA MET A 72 5.96 -6.31 10.81
C MET A 72 6.97 -5.44 10.05
N GLN A 73 7.50 -5.94 8.93
CA GLN A 73 8.41 -5.19 8.07
C GLN A 73 7.73 -3.97 7.45
N ALA A 74 6.51 -4.14 6.90
CA ALA A 74 5.73 -3.05 6.33
C ALA A 74 5.47 -1.93 7.35
N TRP A 75 5.11 -2.29 8.59
CA TRP A 75 4.94 -1.31 9.67
C TRP A 75 6.24 -0.63 10.10
N ALA A 76 7.35 -1.36 10.15
CA ALA A 76 8.65 -0.78 10.46
C ALA A 76 9.08 0.24 9.40
N MET A 77 8.86 -0.10 8.12
CA MET A 77 9.09 0.77 6.97
C MET A 77 8.24 2.04 7.07
N HIS A 78 6.92 1.89 7.20
CA HIS A 78 5.97 3.00 7.32
C HIS A 78 6.38 3.98 8.42
N ARG A 79 6.64 3.49 9.62
CA ARG A 79 6.94 4.35 10.78
C ARG A 79 8.21 5.17 10.58
N ALA A 80 9.24 4.60 9.99
CA ALA A 80 10.49 5.33 9.79
C ALA A 80 10.40 6.35 8.66
N PHE A 81 9.72 6.03 7.55
CA PHE A 81 9.43 7.05 6.53
C PHE A 81 8.52 8.16 7.07
N ALA A 82 7.51 7.81 7.88
CA ALA A 82 6.67 8.79 8.55
C ALA A 82 7.46 9.68 9.52
N SER A 83 8.39 9.11 10.30
CA SER A 83 9.27 9.88 11.18
C SER A 83 10.21 10.81 10.42
N ALA A 84 10.64 10.42 9.22
CA ALA A 84 11.38 11.27 8.30
C ALA A 84 10.51 12.35 7.63
N GLY A 85 9.21 12.40 7.92
CA GLY A 85 8.28 13.42 7.43
C GLY A 85 7.61 13.08 6.11
N LEU A 86 7.71 11.84 5.61
CA LEU A 86 6.92 11.44 4.45
C LEU A 86 5.43 11.27 4.83
N PRO A 87 4.51 11.80 4.01
CA PRO A 87 3.08 11.60 4.21
C PRO A 87 2.72 10.12 4.00
N GLY A 88 1.59 9.69 4.56
CA GLY A 88 1.16 8.29 4.44
C GLY A 88 0.33 7.79 5.62
N CYS A 89 0.43 8.43 6.79
CA CYS A 89 -0.34 8.04 7.97
C CYS A 89 -1.82 8.41 7.84
N LEU A 90 -2.71 7.41 7.85
CA LEU A 90 -4.17 7.59 7.95
C LEU A 90 -4.74 7.03 9.27
N HIS A 91 -3.87 6.46 10.12
CA HIS A 91 -4.25 5.85 11.38
C HIS A 91 -4.17 6.84 12.55
N SER A 92 -4.90 6.54 13.62
CA SER A 92 -4.96 7.33 14.85
C SER A 92 -4.50 6.48 16.04
N PRO A 93 -3.55 6.96 16.86
CA PRO A 93 -2.81 8.22 16.70
C PRO A 93 -1.87 8.18 15.48
N SER A 94 -1.67 9.32 14.82
CA SER A 94 -0.71 9.43 13.71
C SER A 94 0.71 9.13 14.19
N CYS A 95 1.60 8.69 13.29
CA CYS A 95 3.02 8.59 13.62
C CYS A 95 3.61 9.99 13.85
N ASP A 96 4.55 10.09 14.79
CA ASP A 96 5.28 11.32 15.05
C ASP A 96 6.20 11.63 13.87
N ALA A 97 6.05 12.82 13.29
CA ALA A 97 6.96 13.36 12.28
C ALA A 97 8.02 14.22 12.99
N ALA A 98 9.27 13.74 13.01
CA ALA A 98 10.40 14.52 13.53
C ALA A 98 11.01 15.41 12.43
N GLY A 99 10.81 15.02 11.16
CA GLY A 99 11.48 15.61 10.00
C GLY A 99 12.84 14.95 9.79
N GLY A 100 13.11 14.50 8.57
CA GLY A 100 14.38 13.93 8.16
C GLY A 100 15.13 14.85 7.19
N SER A 101 16.45 14.74 7.15
CA SER A 101 17.27 15.31 6.09
C SER A 101 17.14 14.51 4.79
N ALA A 102 17.67 15.03 3.68
CA ALA A 102 17.75 14.29 2.43
C ALA A 102 18.62 13.02 2.58
N GLU A 103 19.71 13.09 3.36
CA GLU A 103 20.58 11.95 3.65
C GLU A 103 19.85 10.86 4.44
N ASP A 104 18.98 11.25 5.39
CA ASP A 104 18.14 10.30 6.13
C ASP A 104 17.18 9.57 5.18
N LEU A 105 16.54 10.31 4.26
CA LEU A 105 15.63 9.71 3.28
C LEU A 105 16.35 8.74 2.33
N ASP A 106 17.56 9.07 1.89
CA ASP A 106 18.33 8.20 1.02
C ASP A 106 18.78 6.92 1.74
N ALA A 107 19.20 7.04 3.02
CA ALA A 107 19.50 5.88 3.85
C ALA A 107 18.26 4.98 4.08
N LEU A 108 17.06 5.56 4.23
CA LEU A 108 15.83 4.80 4.32
C LEU A 108 15.48 4.07 3.01
N ARG A 109 15.70 4.70 1.85
CA ARG A 109 15.50 4.07 0.53
C ARG A 109 16.49 2.94 0.27
N GLU A 110 17.74 3.06 0.73
CA GLU A 110 18.72 1.98 0.66
C GLU A 110 18.33 0.81 1.57
N ARG A 111 17.82 1.10 2.77
CA ARG A 111 17.35 0.09 3.72
C ARG A 111 16.08 -0.63 3.25
N TRP A 112 15.17 0.09 2.59
CA TRP A 112 13.92 -0.43 2.06
C TRP A 112 13.78 -0.08 0.59
N PRO A 113 14.50 -0.81 -0.27
CA PRO A 113 14.41 -0.58 -1.69
C PRO A 113 13.07 -1.13 -2.23
N PRO A 114 12.63 -0.70 -3.43
CA PRO A 114 11.30 -1.04 -3.98
C PRO A 114 10.99 -2.53 -4.05
N GLU A 115 12.01 -3.39 -4.11
CA GLU A 115 11.88 -4.85 -4.14
C GLU A 115 11.22 -5.41 -2.87
N VAL A 116 11.32 -4.71 -1.74
CA VAL A 116 10.63 -5.07 -0.50
C VAL A 116 9.12 -5.06 -0.72
N GLU A 117 8.57 -3.99 -1.31
CA GLU A 117 7.15 -3.89 -1.62
C GLU A 117 6.73 -4.84 -2.75
N ALA A 118 7.62 -5.12 -3.70
CA ALA A 118 7.38 -6.14 -4.71
C ALA A 118 7.10 -7.52 -4.09
N GLY A 119 7.77 -7.84 -2.97
CA GLY A 119 7.48 -9.04 -2.19
C GLY A 119 6.07 -9.05 -1.58
N PHE A 120 5.53 -7.89 -1.21
CA PHE A 120 4.17 -7.75 -0.67
C PHE A 120 3.09 -7.85 -1.75
N MET A 121 3.34 -7.25 -2.92
CA MET A 121 2.43 -7.30 -4.07
C MET A 121 2.19 -8.72 -4.60
N ASN A 122 3.14 -9.64 -4.37
CA ASN A 122 3.09 -11.03 -4.81
C ASN A 122 2.52 -11.99 -3.74
N ALA A 123 2.16 -11.49 -2.56
CA ALA A 123 1.52 -12.31 -1.53
C ALA A 123 0.13 -12.78 -1.97
N PRO A 124 -0.48 -13.83 -1.37
CA PRO A 124 -1.79 -14.32 -1.79
C PRO A 124 -2.88 -13.24 -1.74
N ALA A 125 -3.54 -13.00 -2.87
CA ALA A 125 -4.68 -12.09 -2.96
C ALA A 125 -5.93 -12.72 -2.30
N ILE A 126 -6.71 -11.90 -1.60
CA ILE A 126 -7.95 -12.33 -0.92
C ILE A 126 -9.22 -11.76 -1.56
N GLY A 127 -9.09 -10.72 -2.38
CA GLY A 127 -10.22 -9.98 -2.95
C GLY A 127 -9.80 -8.60 -3.40
N TRP A 128 -10.75 -7.82 -3.90
CA TRP A 128 -10.55 -6.45 -4.36
C TRP A 128 -11.62 -5.53 -3.78
N TYR A 129 -11.38 -4.21 -3.73
CA TYR A 129 -12.34 -3.22 -3.25
C TYR A 129 -12.29 -1.94 -4.08
N ARG A 130 -13.40 -1.19 -4.05
CA ARG A 130 -13.49 0.18 -4.58
C ARG A 130 -13.30 1.19 -3.46
N ASP A 131 -12.52 2.23 -3.72
CA ASP A 131 -12.37 3.38 -2.84
C ASP A 131 -13.61 4.25 -2.97
N GLY A 132 -14.48 4.21 -1.95
CA GLY A 132 -15.77 4.91 -1.94
C GLY A 132 -15.69 6.34 -1.41
#